data_AF-A0A6N6PNI3-F1
#
_entry.id   AF-A0A6N6PNI3-F1
#
_cell.length_a   1.000
_cell.length_b   1.000
_cell.length_c   1.000
_cell.angle_alpha   90.00
_cell.angle_beta   90.00
_cell.angle_gamma   90.00
#
_symmetry.space_group_name_H-M   'P 1'
#
loop_
_entity.id
_entity.type
_entity.pdbx_description
1 polymer ?
#
loop_
_entity_poly.entity_id
_entity_poly.type
_entity_poly.pdbx_seq_one_letter_code
_entity_poly.pdbx_strand_id
1 'polypeptide(L)' 'MNKESFASYAPQNVLVPIVVEQTGRGERSWDIYSRLLVDRILFLGTPVDDTVANIIIA' A
#
# COMPACT_ATOMS: atom_id res chain seq x y z
N MET A 1 -26.36 10.07 23.90
CA MET A 1 -25.97 8.85 23.15
C MET A 1 -26.35 9.10 21.70
N ASN A 2 -25.44 9.71 20.94
CA ASN A 2 -25.75 10.30 19.63
C ASN A 2 -25.35 9.31 18.54
N LYS A 3 -26.33 8.94 17.72
CA LYS A 3 -26.23 7.92 16.66
C LYS A 3 -25.57 8.46 15.38
N GLU A 4 -25.18 9.73 15.37
CA GLU A 4 -24.62 10.46 14.23
C GLU A 4 -23.12 10.23 14.02
N SER A 5 -22.42 9.62 14.99
CA SER A 5 -20.95 9.49 14.97
C SER A 5 -20.41 8.27 14.20
N PHE A 6 -21.27 7.43 13.63
CA PHE A 6 -20.86 6.20 12.94
C PHE A 6 -20.72 6.35 11.41
N ALA A 7 -21.12 7.50 10.84
CA ALA A 7 -21.09 7.71 9.38
C ALA A 7 -19.73 8.21 8.84
N SER A 8 -18.76 8.55 9.69
CA SER A 8 -17.46 9.11 9.26
C SER A 8 -16.37 8.06 8.99
N TYR A 9 -16.63 6.77 9.25
CA TYR A 9 -15.69 5.68 8.95
C TYR A 9 -15.98 5.05 7.57
N ALA A 10 -15.98 5.87 6.52
CA ALA A 10 -15.83 5.33 5.18
C ALA A 10 -14.37 4.86 5.02
N PRO A 11 -14.10 3.58 4.69
CA PRO A 11 -12.73 3.16 4.41
C PRO A 11 -12.21 4.02 3.26
N GLN A 12 -11.16 4.78 3.51
CA GLN A 12 -10.45 5.54 2.46
C GLN A 12 -9.94 4.50 1.48
N ASN A 13 -10.63 4.36 0.35
CA ASN A 13 -10.25 3.40 -0.68
C ASN A 13 -8.98 3.93 -1.35
N VAL A 14 -7.82 3.53 -0.82
CA VAL A 14 -6.51 3.90 -1.37
C VAL A 14 -6.40 3.22 -2.73
N LEU A 15 -6.68 3.97 -3.80
CA LEU A 15 -6.48 3.51 -5.17
C LEU A 15 -4.97 3.45 -5.42
N VAL A 16 -4.37 2.28 -5.26
CA VAL A 16 -2.96 2.05 -5.60
C VAL A 16 -2.86 1.80 -7.10
N PRO A 17 -2.05 2.58 -7.85
CA PRO A 17 -1.91 2.39 -9.28
C PRO A 17 -1.24 1.05 -9.60
N ILE A 18 -1.75 0.38 -10.63
CA ILE A 18 -1.24 -0.89 -11.13
C ILE A 18 -0.24 -0.59 -12.25
N VAL A 19 0.93 -1.22 -12.17
CA VAL A 19 1.99 -1.18 -13.17
C VAL A 19 2.03 -2.52 -13.89
N VAL A 20 2.02 -2.51 -15.22
CA VAL A 20 2.16 -3.72 -16.03
C VAL A 20 3.61 -3.83 -16.50
N GLU A 21 4.29 -4.91 -16.13
CA GLU A 21 5.62 -5.23 -16.61
C GLU A 21 5.55 -6.30 -17.70
N GLN A 22 6.17 -6.02 -18.85
CA GLN A 22 6.32 -7.01 -19.90
C GLN A 22 7.58 -7.83 -19.65
N THR A 23 7.42 -9.10 -19.27
CA THR A 23 8.52 -10.07 -19.21
C THR A 23 8.54 -10.89 -20.51
N GLY A 24 9.69 -11.42 -20.91
CA GLY A 24 9.85 -12.17 -22.17
C GLY A 24 8.97 -13.44 -22.33
N ARG A 25 8.14 -13.77 -21.32
CA ARG A 25 7.18 -14.89 -21.32
C ARG A 25 5.73 -14.47 -21.05
N GLY A 26 5.44 -13.17 -20.90
CA GLY A 26 4.09 -12.64 -20.65
C GLY A 26 4.05 -11.31 -19.86
N GLU A 27 2.85 -10.76 -19.73
CA GLU A 27 2.58 -9.54 -18.94
C GLU A 27 2.32 -9.91 -17.48
N ARG A 28 3.04 -9.27 -16.54
CA ARG A 28 2.79 -9.41 -15.11
C ARG A 28 2.41 -8.05 -14.54
N SER A 29 1.19 -7.97 -14.03
CA SER A 29 0.69 -6.78 -13.34
C SER A 29 1.16 -6.81 -11.89
N TRP A 30 1.74 -5.71 -11.44
CA TRP A 30 2.16 -5.47 -10.07
C TRP A 30 1.52 -4.17 -9.58
N ASP A 31 1.29 -4.03 -8.28
CA ASP A 31 1.10 -2.69 -7.73
C ASP A 31 2.45 -1.95 -7.68
N ILE A 32 2.42 -0.61 -7.70
CA ILE A 32 3.64 0.20 -7.71
C ILE A 32 4.56 -0.07 -6.50
N TYR A 33 3.99 -0.35 -5.32
CA TYR A 33 4.78 -0.56 -4.10
C TYR A 33 5.48 -1.92 -4.13
N SER A 34 4.80 -2.97 -4.58
CA SER A 34 5.36 -4.30 -4.81
C SER A 34 6.49 -4.27 -5.83
N ARG A 35 6.38 -3.46 -6.89
CA ARG A 35 7.47 -3.28 -7.86
C ARG A 35 8.71 -2.68 -7.20
N LEU A 36 8.53 -1.66 -6.37
CA LEU A 36 9.64 -0.99 -5.68
C LEU A 36 10.28 -1.87 -4.61
N LEU A 37 9.50 -2.73 -3.94
CA LEU A 37 10.03 -3.70 -2.99
C LEU A 37 10.99 -4.70 -3.66
N VAL A 38 10.74 -5.09 -4.91
CA VAL A 38 11.69 -5.93 -5.69
C VAL A 38 13.03 -5.21 -5.87
N ASP A 39 12.99 -3.89 -6.11
CA ASP A 39 14.17 -3.03 -6.21
C ASP A 39 14.75 -2.64 -4.83
N ARG A 40 14.21 -3.19 -3.74
CA ARG A 40 14.56 -2.91 -2.33
C ARG A 40 14.34 -1.45 -1.92
N ILE A 41 13.33 -0.81 -2.50
CA ILE A 41 12.93 0.57 -2.21
C ILE A 41 11.63 0.54 -1.39
N LEU A 42 11.66 1.22 -0.23
CA LEU A 42 10.55 1.30 0.72
C LEU A 42 10.28 2.77 1.04
N PHE A 43 9.00 3.17 1.03
CA PHE A 43 8.58 4.55 1.31
C PHE A 43 7.97 4.66 2.69
N LEU A 44 8.53 5.55 3.53
CA LEU A 44 7.96 5.93 4.82
C LEU A 44 7.27 7.29 4.69
N GLY A 45 5.97 7.27 4.40
CA GLY A 45 5.14 8.48 4.25
C GLY A 45 4.41 8.90 5.52
N THR A 46 4.49 8.12 6.59
CA THR A 46 3.75 8.30 7.84
C THR A 46 4.71 8.34 9.03
N PRO A 47 4.27 8.86 10.20
CA PRO A 47 5.04 8.75 11.43
C PRO A 47 5.40 7.29 11.75
N VAL A 48 6.55 7.11 12.40
CA VAL A 48 7.00 5.79 12.83
C VAL A 48 6.18 5.37 14.06
N ASP A 49 5.41 4.32 13.92
CA ASP A 49 4.76 3.59 15.00
C ASP A 49 5.17 2.11 14.99
N ASP A 50 4.74 1.35 16.00
CA ASP A 50 5.08 -0.07 16.13
C ASP A 50 4.58 -0.91 14.94
N THR A 51 3.48 -0.48 14.30
CA THR A 51 2.87 -1.19 13.18
C THR A 51 3.71 -1.01 11.91
N VAL A 52 4.12 0.23 11.62
CA VAL A 52 4.99 0.59 10.49
C VAL A 52 6.38 -0.03 10.69
N ALA A 53 6.91 0.00 11.90
CA ALA A 53 8.19 -0.63 12.23
C ALA A 53 8.17 -2.15 11.95
N ASN A 54 7.10 -2.83 12.33
CA ASN A 54 6.94 -4.26 12.09
C ASN A 54 6.89 -4.60 10.58
N ILE A 55 6.23 -3.75 9.78
CA ILE A 55 6.15 -3.94 8.32
C ILE A 55 7.52 -3.77 7.63
N ILE A 56 8.40 -2.91 8.17
CA ILE A 56 9.72 -2.65 7.59
C ILE A 56 10.72 -3.78 7.88
N ILE A 57 10.59 -4.44 9.03
CA ILE A 57 11.53 -5.49 9.47
C ILE A 57 11.20 -6.87 8.86
N ALA A 58 9.91 -7.11 8.57
CA ALA A 58 9.38 -8.41 8.14
C ALA A 58 9.98 -8.96 6.83
#